data_AF-A0A2S6QP30-F1
#
_entry.id   AF-A0A2S6QP30-F1
#
_cell.length_a   1.000
_cell.length_b   1.000
_cell.length_c   1.000
_cell.angle_alpha   90.00
_cell.angle_beta   90.00
_cell.angle_gamma   90.00
#
_symmetry.space_group_name_H-M   'P 1'
#
loop_
_entity.id
_entity.type
_entity.pdbx_description
1 polymer ?
#
loop_
_entity_poly.entity_id
_entity_poly.type
_entity_poly.pdbx_seq_one_letter_code
_entity_poly.pdbx_strand_id
1 'polypeptide(L)'
;MDLKRIFKNLILLNIGMFILIIISSIFQSTEIIDLKNTLESGFFDTQFGVILVVLILLIYLIAIYCLYNFKPLGRSLFLLTILGYIICLYFGKIQIIGQITYILQYIATLTDGAILTLIYFSPLKEVFTKK
;
A
#
# COMPACT_ATOMS: atom_id res chain seq x y z
N MET A 1 6.36 -26.32 -3.05
CA MET A 1 5.65 -25.33 -2.21
C MET A 1 4.35 -24.96 -2.90
N ASP A 2 3.24 -24.85 -2.18
CA ASP A 2 1.97 -24.42 -2.78
C ASP A 2 1.99 -22.89 -3.00
N LEU A 3 1.96 -22.48 -4.28
CA LEU A 3 1.99 -21.09 -4.70
C LEU A 3 0.83 -20.28 -4.07
N LYS A 4 -0.32 -20.92 -3.84
CA LYS A 4 -1.47 -20.30 -3.17
C LYS A 4 -1.17 -19.96 -1.71
N ARG A 5 -0.41 -20.81 -1.02
CA ARG A 5 -0.01 -20.59 0.38
C ARG A 5 0.98 -19.44 0.48
N ILE A 6 1.97 -19.38 -0.41
CA ILE A 6 2.92 -18.26 -0.48
C ILE A 6 2.17 -16.94 -0.71
N PHE A 7 1.22 -16.94 -1.65
CA PHE A 7 0.43 -15.77 -1.97
C PHE A 7 -0.40 -15.26 -0.77
N LYS A 8 -1.10 -16.16 -0.07
CA LYS A 8 -1.83 -15.79 1.16
C LYS A 8 -0.90 -15.25 2.25
N ASN A 9 0.29 -15.83 2.41
CA ASN A 9 1.27 -15.35 3.38
C ASN A 9 1.78 -13.95 3.02
N LEU A 10 2.00 -13.65 1.74
CA LEU A 10 2.38 -12.30 1.29
C LEU A 10 1.29 -11.27 1.56
N ILE A 11 0.02 -11.64 1.35
CA ILE A 11 -1.11 -10.77 1.72
C ILE A 11 -1.11 -10.50 3.23
N LEU A 12 -0.93 -11.55 4.05
CA LEU A 12 -0.90 -11.42 5.50
C LEU A 12 0.29 -10.56 5.97
N LEU A 13 1.46 -10.75 5.34
CA LEU A 13 2.64 -9.92 5.56
C LEU A 13 2.31 -8.45 5.28
N ASN A 14 1.67 -8.17 4.15
CA ASN A 14 1.31 -6.81 3.75
C ASN A 14 0.35 -6.14 4.76
N ILE A 15 -0.67 -6.86 5.24
CA ILE A 15 -1.55 -6.40 6.32
C ILE A 15 -0.74 -6.11 7.59
N GLY A 16 0.20 -7.00 7.96
CA GLY A 16 1.10 -6.80 9.09
C GLY A 16 1.98 -5.56 8.94
N MET A 17 2.56 -5.35 7.75
CA MET A 17 3.37 -4.17 7.43
C MET A 17 2.53 -2.90 7.55
N PHE A 18 1.29 -2.92 7.08
CA PHE A 18 0.39 -1.77 7.18
C PHE A 18 0.12 -1.38 8.64
N ILE A 19 -0.15 -2.35 9.51
CA ILE A 19 -0.33 -2.11 10.95
C ILE A 19 0.95 -1.54 11.58
N LEU A 20 2.12 -2.10 11.23
CA LEU A 20 3.41 -1.63 11.74
C LEU A 20 3.72 -0.19 11.30
N ILE A 21 3.37 0.18 10.06
CA ILE A 21 3.55 1.55 9.55
C ILE A 21 2.71 2.54 10.36
N ILE A 22 1.46 2.21 10.67
CA ILE A 22 0.58 3.05 11.51
C ILE A 22 1.19 3.23 12.90
N ILE A 23 1.62 2.13 13.53
CA ILE A 23 2.24 2.17 14.86
C ILE A 23 3.50 3.05 14.82
N SER A 24 4.38 2.82 13.84
CA SER A 24 5.63 3.58 13.67
C SER A 24 5.36 5.08 13.48
N SER A 25 4.29 5.44 12.77
CA SER A 25 3.89 6.84 12.57
C SER A 25 3.45 7.53 13.86
N ILE A 26 2.91 6.81 14.85
CA ILE A 26 2.50 7.36 16.14
C ILE A 26 3.72 7.65 17.04
N PHE A 27 4.76 6.82 16.94
CA PHE A 27 6.01 6.95 17.71
C PHE A 27 7.06 7.86 17.05
N GLN A 28 6.65 8.66 16.06
CA GLN A 28 7.57 9.54 15.34
C GLN A 28 8.11 10.66 16.25
N SER A 29 9.40 10.98 16.13
CA SER A 29 10.04 11.99 16.98
C SER A 29 9.52 13.40 16.70
N THR A 30 9.52 14.23 17.75
CA THR A 30 9.08 15.63 17.70
C THR A 30 9.90 16.46 16.71
N GLU A 31 11.21 16.23 16.63
CA GLU A 31 12.10 16.92 15.66
C GLU A 31 11.63 16.75 14.21
N ILE A 32 11.17 15.55 13.84
CA ILE A 32 10.71 15.28 12.48
C ILE A 32 9.36 15.96 12.24
N ILE A 33 8.50 16.03 13.26
CA ILE A 33 7.21 16.71 13.19
C ILE A 33 7.43 18.23 12.99
N ASP A 34 8.36 18.83 13.72
CA ASP A 34 8.68 20.26 13.61
C ASP A 34 9.30 20.59 12.25
N LEU A 35 10.20 19.73 11.74
CA LEU A 35 10.74 19.83 10.38
C LEU A 35 9.63 19.73 9.33
N LYS A 36 8.69 18.79 9.48
CA LYS A 36 7.54 18.66 8.58
C LYS A 36 6.70 19.93 8.57
N ASN A 37 6.45 20.53 9.73
CA ASN A 37 5.64 21.76 9.85
C ASN A 37 6.31 23.00 9.23
N THR A 38 7.63 22.96 9.03
CA THR A 38 8.39 24.04 8.37
C THR A 38 8.31 23.94 6.85
N LEU A 39 7.95 22.77 6.31
CA LEU A 39 7.81 22.57 4.86
C LEU A 39 6.45 23.09 4.36
N GLU A 40 6.42 23.49 3.09
CA GLU A 40 5.17 23.81 2.43
C GLU A 40 4.24 22.60 2.40
N SER A 41 2.97 22.84 2.75
CA SER A 41 1.93 21.81 2.70
C SER A 41 1.84 21.19 1.30
N GLY A 42 1.95 19.86 1.26
CA GLY A 42 1.86 19.08 0.04
C GLY A 42 0.43 18.67 -0.27
N PHE A 43 0.24 17.95 -1.39
CA PHE A 43 -1.04 17.36 -1.77
C PHE A 43 -1.68 16.58 -0.61
N PHE A 44 -0.87 15.84 0.15
CA PHE A 44 -1.30 15.02 1.28
C PHE A 44 -1.75 15.81 2.52
N ASP A 45 -1.44 17.10 2.62
CA ASP A 45 -1.88 17.96 3.72
C ASP A 45 -3.15 18.76 3.35
N THR A 46 -3.57 18.73 2.07
CA THR A 46 -4.82 19.37 1.63
C THR A 46 -6.03 18.51 1.98
N GLN A 47 -7.18 19.13 2.29
CA GLN A 47 -8.43 18.40 2.57
C GLN A 47 -8.79 17.42 1.45
N PHE A 48 -8.60 17.83 0.19
CA PHE A 48 -8.85 16.99 -0.98
C PHE A 48 -7.92 15.78 -1.02
N GLY A 49 -6.61 15.98 -0.82
CA GLY A 49 -5.64 14.88 -0.83
C GLY A 49 -5.86 13.90 0.31
N VAL A 50 -6.18 14.38 1.52
CA VAL A 50 -6.52 13.50 2.66
C VAL A 50 -7.73 12.62 2.33
N ILE A 51 -8.80 13.20 1.78
CA ILE A 51 -10.00 12.44 1.38
C ILE A 51 -9.64 11.38 0.33
N LEU A 52 -8.82 11.74 -0.66
CA LEU A 52 -8.42 10.85 -1.74
C LEU A 52 -7.57 9.68 -1.21
N VAL A 53 -6.63 9.95 -0.31
CA VAL A 53 -5.78 8.93 0.33
C VAL A 53 -6.62 7.96 1.17
N VAL A 54 -7.56 8.47 1.96
CA VAL A 54 -8.49 7.63 2.74
C VAL A 54 -9.33 6.75 1.80
N LEU A 55 -9.79 7.30 0.68
CA LEU A 55 -10.57 6.55 -0.31
C LEU A 55 -9.73 5.45 -0.99
N ILE A 56 -8.48 5.74 -1.38
CA ILE A 56 -7.55 4.72 -1.90
C ILE A 56 -7.32 3.62 -0.87
N LEU A 57 -7.16 3.98 0.40
CA LEU A 57 -6.95 3.04 1.50
C LEU A 57 -8.16 2.11 1.68
N LEU A 58 -9.38 2.64 1.60
CA LEU A 58 -10.60 1.82 1.63
C LEU A 58 -10.67 0.84 0.45
N ILE A 59 -10.39 1.31 -0.77
CA ILE A 59 -10.35 0.45 -1.96
C ILE A 59 -9.26 -0.61 -1.81
N TYR A 60 -8.11 -0.26 -1.23
CA TYR A 60 -7.00 -1.16 -0.99
C TYR A 60 -7.38 -2.29 -0.02
N LEU A 61 -8.09 -1.99 1.07
CA LEU A 61 -8.61 -3.02 1.99
C LEU A 61 -9.56 -3.98 1.28
N ILE A 62 -10.46 -3.45 0.44
CA ILE A 62 -11.36 -4.27 -0.39
C ILE A 62 -10.56 -5.12 -1.36
N ALA A 63 -9.53 -4.55 -2.00
CA ALA A 63 -8.66 -5.25 -2.94
C ALA A 63 -7.92 -6.41 -2.25
N ILE A 64 -7.32 -6.18 -1.08
CA ILE A 64 -6.65 -7.23 -0.29
C ILE A 64 -7.62 -8.35 0.07
N TYR A 65 -8.82 -8.01 0.57
CA TYR A 65 -9.83 -9.01 0.92
C TYR A 65 -10.25 -9.85 -0.29
N CYS A 66 -10.40 -9.19 -1.44
CA CYS A 66 -10.75 -9.81 -2.71
C CYS A 66 -9.62 -10.74 -3.20
N LEU A 67 -8.36 -10.31 -3.08
CA LEU A 67 -7.16 -11.10 -3.40
C LEU A 67 -7.02 -12.32 -2.50
N TYR A 68 -7.25 -12.18 -1.19
CA TYR A 68 -7.16 -13.29 -0.23
C TYR A 68 -8.16 -14.41 -0.55
N ASN A 69 -9.33 -14.03 -1.05
CA ASN A 69 -10.39 -14.95 -1.50
C ASN A 69 -10.29 -15.35 -2.97
N PHE A 70 -9.20 -14.99 -3.66
CA PHE A 70 -8.96 -15.27 -5.08
C PHE A 70 -10.08 -14.81 -6.03
N LYS A 71 -10.77 -13.72 -5.68
CA LYS A 71 -11.81 -13.14 -6.53
C LYS A 71 -11.19 -12.34 -7.69
N PRO A 72 -11.74 -12.43 -8.91
CA PRO A 72 -11.15 -11.82 -10.12
C PRO A 72 -11.04 -10.28 -10.03
N LEU A 73 -11.99 -9.63 -9.35
CA LEU A 73 -11.99 -8.18 -9.16
C LEU A 73 -10.79 -7.66 -8.36
N GLY A 74 -10.22 -8.48 -7.48
CA GLY A 74 -9.14 -8.06 -6.58
C GLY A 74 -7.87 -7.68 -7.34
N ARG A 75 -7.62 -8.34 -8.47
CA ARG A 75 -6.49 -8.07 -9.35
C ARG A 75 -6.52 -6.64 -9.91
N SER A 76 -7.63 -6.26 -10.53
CA SER A 76 -7.77 -4.94 -11.16
C SER A 76 -7.82 -3.84 -10.11
N LEU A 77 -8.52 -4.06 -9.00
CA LEU A 77 -8.60 -3.09 -7.90
C LEU A 77 -7.23 -2.83 -7.27
N PHE A 78 -6.44 -3.88 -7.04
CA PHE A 78 -5.10 -3.75 -6.45
C PHE A 78 -4.13 -2.97 -7.36
N LEU A 79 -4.18 -3.24 -8.67
CA LEU A 79 -3.39 -2.49 -9.64
C LEU A 79 -3.81 -1.02 -9.69
N LEU A 80 -5.13 -0.75 -9.69
CA LEU A 80 -5.66 0.62 -9.65
C LEU A 80 -5.23 1.37 -8.39
N THR A 81 -5.21 0.71 -7.22
CA THR A 81 -4.75 1.34 -5.99
C THR A 81 -3.27 1.70 -6.02
N ILE A 82 -2.42 0.86 -6.61
CA ILE A 82 -0.99 1.13 -6.75
C ILE A 82 -0.76 2.29 -7.72
N LEU A 83 -1.42 2.28 -8.89
CA LEU A 83 -1.32 3.39 -9.84
C LEU A 83 -1.84 4.70 -9.26
N GLY A 84 -2.99 4.66 -8.57
CA GLY A 84 -3.56 5.82 -7.88
C GLY A 84 -2.59 6.37 -6.84
N TYR A 85 -1.95 5.50 -6.06
CA TYR A 85 -0.96 5.91 -5.07
C TYR A 85 0.27 6.56 -5.71
N ILE A 86 0.80 6.00 -6.80
CA ILE A 86 1.93 6.59 -7.55
C ILE A 86 1.58 7.99 -8.07
N ILE A 87 0.36 8.18 -8.58
CA ILE A 87 -0.12 9.49 -9.04
C ILE A 87 -0.19 10.47 -7.85
N CYS A 88 -0.70 10.04 -6.70
CA CYS A 88 -0.71 10.88 -5.50
C CYS A 88 0.71 11.27 -5.06
N LEU A 89 1.67 10.34 -5.12
CA LEU A 89 3.08 10.63 -4.83
C LEU A 89 3.66 11.67 -5.79
N TYR A 90 3.34 11.58 -7.09
CA TYR A 90 3.79 12.56 -8.09
C TYR A 90 3.31 13.98 -7.79
N PHE A 91 2.08 14.14 -7.31
CA PHE A 91 1.55 15.43 -6.88
C PHE A 91 1.97 15.82 -5.46
N GLY A 92 2.57 14.90 -4.71
CA GLY A 92 3.13 15.16 -3.39
C GLY A 92 4.31 16.11 -3.48
N LYS A 93 4.36 17.09 -2.57
CA LYS A 93 5.60 17.84 -2.29
C LYS A 93 6.54 16.99 -1.42
N ILE A 94 7.65 17.57 -0.99
CA ILE A 94 8.63 16.93 -0.10
C ILE A 94 7.93 16.38 1.14
N GLN A 95 8.10 15.08 1.38
CA GLN A 95 7.61 14.40 2.58
C GLN A 95 8.78 14.01 3.47
N ILE A 96 8.71 14.37 4.74
CA ILE A 96 9.66 13.90 5.75
C ILE A 96 8.97 12.83 6.58
N ILE A 97 9.58 11.64 6.62
CA ILE A 97 9.07 10.46 7.31
C ILE A 97 10.21 9.91 8.18
N GLY A 98 9.87 9.36 9.34
CA GLY A 98 10.84 8.70 10.20
C GLY A 98 11.50 7.48 9.54
N GLN A 99 12.78 7.23 9.87
CA GLN A 99 13.56 6.15 9.25
C GLN A 99 12.90 4.78 9.38
N ILE A 100 12.32 4.45 10.54
CA ILE A 100 11.63 3.17 10.76
C ILE A 100 10.41 3.07 9.85
N THR A 101 9.58 4.11 9.80
CA THR A 101 8.40 4.17 8.93
C THR A 101 8.80 4.02 7.46
N TYR A 102 9.90 4.65 7.04
CA TYR A 102 10.43 4.54 5.68
C TYR A 102 10.88 3.11 5.35
N ILE A 103 11.61 2.44 6.25
CA ILE A 103 12.03 1.03 6.07
C ILE A 103 10.80 0.12 5.93
N LEU A 104 9.80 0.30 6.78
CA LEU A 104 8.57 -0.49 6.72
C LEU A 104 7.81 -0.25 5.40
N GLN A 105 7.72 1.00 4.94
CA GLN A 105 7.09 1.35 3.67
C GLN A 105 7.84 0.76 2.47
N TYR A 106 9.17 0.70 2.52
CA TYR A 106 9.98 0.07 1.50
C TYR A 106 9.71 -1.45 1.39
N ILE A 107 9.65 -2.14 2.53
CA ILE A 107 9.29 -3.57 2.59
C ILE A 107 7.86 -3.82 2.09
N ALA A 108 6.91 -2.96 2.46
CA ALA A 108 5.53 -3.03 1.96
C ALA A 108 5.49 -2.91 0.43
N THR A 109 6.22 -1.94 -0.13
CA THR A 109 6.29 -1.71 -1.58
C THR A 109 6.90 -2.90 -2.33
N LEU A 110 7.94 -3.52 -1.78
CA LEU A 110 8.50 -4.76 -2.33
C LEU A 110 7.49 -5.91 -2.30
N THR A 111 6.72 -6.01 -1.22
CA THR A 111 5.66 -7.01 -1.06
C THR A 111 4.54 -6.79 -2.07
N ASP A 112 4.14 -5.53 -2.31
CA ASP A 112 3.15 -5.15 -3.33
C ASP A 112 3.62 -5.57 -4.73
N GLY A 113 4.88 -5.30 -5.06
CA GLY A 113 5.49 -5.71 -6.33
C GLY A 113 5.51 -7.23 -6.50
N ALA A 114 5.82 -7.97 -5.43
CA ALA A 114 5.77 -9.43 -5.43
C ALA A 114 4.34 -9.96 -5.64
N ILE A 115 3.35 -9.38 -4.96
CA ILE A 115 1.93 -9.70 -5.11
C ILE A 115 1.47 -9.45 -6.55
N LEU A 116 1.76 -8.28 -7.12
CA LEU A 116 1.47 -7.95 -8.52
C LEU A 116 2.08 -8.97 -9.48
N THR A 117 3.35 -9.30 -9.28
CA THR A 117 4.05 -10.27 -10.13
C THR A 117 3.38 -11.65 -10.07
N LEU A 118 3.00 -12.11 -8.88
CA LEU A 118 2.30 -13.39 -8.73
C LEU A 118 0.91 -13.38 -9.37
N ILE A 119 0.16 -12.28 -9.27
CA ILE A 119 -1.19 -12.22 -9.86
C ILE A 119 -1.15 -12.13 -11.39
N TYR A 120 -0.15 -11.45 -11.97
CA TYR A 120 -0.09 -11.19 -13.41
C TYR A 120 0.78 -12.15 -14.21
N PHE A 121 1.87 -12.65 -13.64
CA PHE A 121 2.92 -13.40 -14.34
C PHE A 121 3.14 -14.81 -13.81
N SER A 122 2.35 -15.29 -12.85
CA SER A 122 2.44 -16.67 -12.35
C SER A 122 1.20 -17.50 -12.71
N PRO A 123 1.24 -18.84 -12.53
CA PRO A 123 0.09 -19.72 -12.72
C PRO A 123 -1.15 -19.32 -11.89
N LEU A 124 -0.97 -18.53 -10.82
CA LEU A 124 -2.09 -17.96 -10.06
C LEU A 124 -3.02 -17.08 -10.92
N LYS A 125 -2.51 -16.49 -12.01
CA LYS A 125 -3.31 -15.73 -12.97
C LYS A 125 -4.57 -16.49 -13.37
N GLU A 126 -4.46 -17.80 -13.60
CA GLU A 126 -5.58 -18.64 -14.04
C GLU A 126 -6.73 -18.67 -13.03
N VAL A 127 -6.40 -18.65 -11.74
CA VAL A 127 -7.38 -18.63 -10.63
C VAL A 127 -8.19 -17.34 -10.66
N PHE A 128 -7.57 -16.22 -11.08
CA PHE A 128 -8.24 -14.93 -11.21
C PHE A 128 -8.94 -14.72 -12.57
N THR A 129 -8.80 -15.65 -13.52
CA THR A 129 -9.49 -15.61 -14.82
C THR A 129 -10.66 -16.58 -14.95
N LYS A 130 -10.76 -17.58 -14.08
CA LYS A 130 -11.94 -18.46 -14.02
C LYS A 130 -13.10 -17.66 -13.42
N LYS A 131 -14.04 -17.27 -14.30
CA LYS A 131 -15.36 -16.75 -13.92
C LYS A 131 -16.17 -17.81 -13.19
#